data_AF-A0A813HXU0-F1
#
_entry.id   AF-A0A813HXU0-F1
#
_cell.length_a   1.000
_cell.length_b   1.000
_cell.length_c   1.000
_cell.angle_alpha   90.00
_cell.angle_beta   90.00
_cell.angle_gamma   90.00
#
_symmetry.space_group_name_H-M   'P 1'
#
loop_
_entity.id
_entity.type
_entity.pdbx_description
1 polymer ?
#
loop_
_entity_poly.entity_id
_entity_poly.type
_entity_poly.pdbx_seq_one_letter_code
_entity_poly.pdbx_strand_id
1 'polypeptide(L)'
;MVSCSRVQYFEPVDDDPCSEEAFFSLVDLQHLAAELREPQLRLWRQVVPDACLPANFAGLFRALASSSAFKELWLATGSGNGHMRGPFLLPRLAFVEGLLTLQDVADGLSTATQAGEGIPAALGLLRPDEPEEKINSELPPVLSLAELQELLNFGTVFVNGASKHWRSLAAVCRDVGAALGFPANVNIYATAPGRDVSTPVHTDHHDVLVLQTQGCKRWRVFRPPQRLADVHPCHRGKGQDTLESHELDTPIVDVVLRPGECLFVPCGFPHATSTFLGSCGTSERSSSSPAQEPSSTASVHLTLGISAADCGLTYGTLRGQLLLELGLESLGDEELDDDAFWALYSPLRFGCLAPEDESEEAAIQRLARDLERLVLEVDLAGQEPIDEEAVEELHEAAFLVATRWHRIWADMLEIHDRGYMEIITAPRGGPTVALGLVGTSSFHSRQRRCRSDWLGSEEDMPDCDAEEAAAAADPNIALATRSVGNFCDFIRAHLPEAEHAWTRPVTAGTASAVAADAKLRFVAID
;
A
#
# COMPACT_ATOMS: atom_id res chain seq x y z
N MET A 1 66.14 25.89 -0.66
CA MET A 1 66.71 25.53 -1.98
C MET A 1 66.16 24.15 -2.33
N VAL A 2 65.62 23.99 -3.55
CA VAL A 2 65.18 22.74 -4.22
C VAL A 2 63.85 22.15 -3.67
N SER A 3 62.69 22.42 -4.28
CA SER A 3 62.08 21.84 -5.51
C SER A 3 61.49 20.44 -5.31
N CYS A 4 60.16 20.34 -5.49
CA CYS A 4 59.52 19.15 -6.06
C CYS A 4 58.31 19.55 -6.91
N SER A 5 58.04 18.74 -7.91
CA SER A 5 57.54 19.05 -9.26
C SER A 5 56.02 19.13 -9.45
N ARG A 6 55.65 19.87 -10.51
CA ARG A 6 54.32 19.99 -11.14
C ARG A 6 53.69 18.64 -11.49
N VAL A 7 52.39 18.51 -11.23
CA VAL A 7 51.47 17.66 -12.00
C VAL A 7 50.53 18.62 -12.75
N GLN A 8 50.33 18.37 -14.04
CA GLN A 8 49.53 19.19 -14.96
C GLN A 8 48.04 19.05 -14.65
N TYR A 9 47.34 20.18 -14.51
CA TYR A 9 45.88 20.25 -14.53
C TYR A 9 45.39 19.96 -15.95
N PHE A 10 44.52 18.96 -16.11
CA PHE A 10 43.56 18.96 -17.20
C PHE A 10 42.46 19.96 -16.82
N GLU A 11 42.17 20.90 -17.72
CA GLU A 11 41.03 21.80 -17.56
C GLU A 11 39.73 20.98 -17.52
N PRO A 12 38.78 21.29 -16.61
CA PRO A 12 37.46 20.68 -16.66
C PRO A 12 36.77 21.17 -17.94
N VAL A 13 36.25 20.24 -18.72
CA VAL A 13 35.27 20.53 -19.77
C VAL A 13 34.02 21.04 -19.05
N ASP A 14 33.65 22.29 -19.31
CA ASP A 14 32.37 22.87 -18.92
C ASP A 14 31.23 22.14 -19.65
N ASP A 15 30.84 20.98 -19.15
CA ASP A 15 29.51 20.41 -19.38
C ASP A 15 28.74 20.63 -18.07
N ASP A 16 28.01 21.73 -17.99
CA ASP A 16 27.03 21.97 -16.91
C ASP A 16 25.84 21.01 -17.11
N PRO A 17 25.65 19.99 -16.25
CA PRO A 17 24.53 19.07 -16.38
C PRO A 17 23.26 19.63 -15.69
N CYS A 18 23.33 20.81 -15.06
CA CYS A 18 22.26 21.39 -14.23
C CYS A 18 21.53 22.52 -14.98
N SER A 19 20.81 22.18 -16.05
CA SER A 19 19.69 23.03 -16.49
C SER A 19 18.39 22.51 -15.88
N GLU A 20 17.50 23.40 -15.42
CA GLU A 20 16.14 23.04 -14.94
C GLU A 20 15.41 22.12 -15.96
N GLU A 21 15.67 22.28 -17.26
CA GLU A 21 15.11 21.45 -18.34
C GLU A 21 15.57 19.98 -18.29
N ALA A 22 16.78 19.69 -17.80
CA ALA A 22 17.31 18.33 -17.74
C ALA A 22 16.66 17.50 -16.63
N PHE A 23 16.35 18.11 -15.47
CA PHE A 23 15.72 17.41 -14.36
C PHE A 23 14.24 17.09 -14.62
N PHE A 24 13.47 18.04 -15.17
CA PHE A 24 12.08 17.79 -15.57
C PHE A 24 11.92 16.83 -16.76
N SER A 25 13.01 16.49 -17.45
CA SER A 25 13.02 15.45 -18.49
C SER A 25 13.04 14.01 -17.93
N LEU A 26 13.32 13.83 -16.63
CA LEU A 26 13.52 12.50 -16.02
C LEU A 26 12.22 11.77 -15.68
N VAL A 27 11.10 12.49 -15.52
CA VAL A 27 9.76 11.89 -15.34
C VAL A 27 8.79 12.62 -16.24
N ASP A 28 8.25 11.90 -17.22
CA ASP A 28 7.31 12.46 -18.19
C ASP A 28 5.96 12.78 -17.50
N LEU A 29 5.76 14.06 -17.16
CA LEU A 29 4.51 14.57 -16.56
C LEU A 29 3.28 14.38 -17.46
N GLN A 30 3.46 13.94 -18.72
CA GLN A 30 2.35 13.54 -19.58
C GLN A 30 1.54 12.37 -19.01
N HIS A 31 2.13 11.56 -18.14
CA HIS A 31 1.46 10.46 -17.44
C HIS A 31 0.49 10.93 -16.35
N LEU A 32 0.50 12.23 -16.02
CA LEU A 32 -0.41 12.84 -15.04
C LEU A 32 -1.45 13.72 -15.74
N ALA A 33 -2.67 13.67 -15.22
CA ALA A 33 -3.70 14.64 -15.56
C ALA A 33 -3.24 16.08 -15.21
N ALA A 34 -3.74 17.07 -15.95
CA ALA A 34 -3.19 18.42 -15.98
C ALA A 34 -3.17 19.10 -14.60
N GLU A 35 -4.21 18.86 -13.82
CA GLU A 35 -4.42 19.36 -12.45
C GLU A 35 -3.40 18.84 -11.43
N LEU A 36 -2.79 17.68 -11.67
CA LEU A 36 -1.78 17.10 -10.77
C LEU A 36 -0.37 17.62 -11.07
N ARG A 37 -0.13 18.22 -12.24
CA ARG A 37 1.22 18.58 -12.70
C ARG A 37 1.86 19.64 -11.83
N GLU A 38 1.13 20.68 -11.46
CA GLU A 38 1.69 21.74 -10.62
C GLU A 38 1.95 21.29 -9.18
N PRO A 39 0.99 20.65 -8.47
CA PRO A 39 1.28 20.02 -7.17
C PRO A 39 2.50 19.09 -7.21
N GLN A 40 2.63 18.29 -8.28
CA GLN A 40 3.77 17.40 -8.50
C GLN A 40 5.11 18.15 -8.62
N LEU A 41 5.14 19.25 -9.38
CA LEU A 41 6.33 20.08 -9.54
C LEU A 41 6.76 20.74 -8.22
N ARG A 42 5.79 21.26 -7.44
CA ARG A 42 6.08 21.78 -6.10
C ARG A 42 6.65 20.71 -5.18
N LEU A 43 6.07 19.52 -5.20
CA LEU A 43 6.55 18.39 -4.41
C LEU A 43 8.01 18.05 -4.74
N TRP A 44 8.35 17.91 -6.03
CA TRP A 44 9.72 17.62 -6.43
C TRP A 44 10.71 18.70 -6.01
N ARG A 45 10.37 19.98 -6.18
CA ARG A 45 11.24 21.08 -5.72
C ARG A 45 11.53 21.02 -4.21
N GLN A 46 10.59 20.54 -3.41
CA GLN A 46 10.71 20.47 -1.95
C GLN A 46 11.39 19.19 -1.46
N VAL A 47 11.11 18.04 -2.10
CA VAL A 47 11.54 16.71 -1.64
C VAL A 47 12.77 16.19 -2.39
N VAL A 48 12.96 16.67 -3.62
CA VAL A 48 13.99 16.21 -4.55
C VAL A 48 14.63 17.39 -5.29
N PRO A 49 15.30 18.32 -4.57
CA PRO A 49 15.88 19.51 -5.20
C PRO A 49 17.02 19.15 -6.16
N ASP A 50 17.25 19.98 -7.18
CA ASP A 50 18.08 19.80 -8.39
C ASP A 50 19.59 19.47 -8.20
N ALA A 51 20.02 19.02 -7.03
CA ALA A 51 21.39 18.58 -6.76
C ALA A 51 21.52 17.50 -5.66
N CYS A 52 20.42 17.09 -5.00
CA CYS A 52 20.47 16.24 -3.82
C CYS A 52 19.24 15.33 -3.74
N LEU A 53 19.21 14.27 -4.55
CA LEU A 53 18.31 13.14 -4.27
C LEU A 53 18.55 12.65 -2.84
N PRO A 54 17.50 12.31 -2.07
CA PRO A 54 17.68 11.64 -0.79
C PRO A 54 18.59 10.42 -0.96
N ALA A 55 19.50 10.21 -0.01
CA ALA A 55 20.45 9.09 -0.08
C ALA A 55 19.86 7.77 0.48
N ASN A 56 18.79 7.86 1.26
CA ASN A 56 18.13 6.73 1.94
C ASN A 56 16.70 7.08 2.36
N PHE A 57 15.96 6.08 2.86
CA PHE A 57 14.58 6.22 3.34
C PHE A 57 14.43 7.27 4.44
N ALA A 58 15.27 7.26 5.48
CA ALA A 58 15.24 8.27 6.52
C ALA A 58 15.34 9.72 5.96
N GLY A 59 16.20 9.95 4.97
CA GLY A 59 16.31 11.23 4.28
C GLY A 59 15.06 11.58 3.48
N LEU A 60 14.51 10.61 2.74
CA LEU A 60 13.30 10.78 1.94
C LEU A 60 12.10 11.16 2.83
N PHE A 61 11.84 10.40 3.88
CA PHE A 61 10.67 10.64 4.71
C PHE A 61 10.79 11.92 5.53
N ARG A 62 11.99 12.34 5.94
CA ARG A 62 12.20 13.68 6.52
C ARG A 62 11.89 14.79 5.51
N ALA A 63 12.33 14.64 4.26
CA ALA A 63 12.03 15.61 3.22
C ALA A 63 10.53 15.69 2.91
N LEU A 64 9.84 14.53 2.85
CA LEU A 64 8.37 14.48 2.75
C LEU A 64 7.70 15.16 3.96
N ALA A 65 8.12 14.84 5.19
CA ALA A 65 7.57 15.41 6.41
C ALA A 65 7.68 16.95 6.47
N SER A 66 8.73 17.53 5.87
CA SER A 66 8.93 18.97 5.79
C SER A 66 8.27 19.62 4.57
N SER A 67 7.75 18.85 3.62
CA SER A 67 7.18 19.35 2.37
C SER A 67 5.73 19.81 2.57
N SER A 68 5.47 21.11 2.35
CA SER A 68 4.11 21.64 2.35
C SER A 68 3.28 21.03 1.21
N ALA A 69 3.89 20.79 0.05
CA ALA A 69 3.20 20.19 -1.09
C ALA A 69 2.76 18.75 -0.80
N PHE A 70 3.58 17.98 -0.08
CA PHE A 70 3.22 16.64 0.39
C PHE A 70 2.03 16.69 1.34
N LYS A 71 2.06 17.58 2.33
CA LYS A 71 0.95 17.76 3.28
C LYS A 71 -0.34 18.20 2.58
N GLU A 72 -0.25 19.08 1.59
CA GLU A 72 -1.41 19.49 0.76
C GLU A 72 -2.00 18.32 -0.02
N LEU A 73 -1.15 17.51 -0.68
CA LEU A 73 -1.58 16.32 -1.43
C LEU A 73 -2.18 15.25 -0.52
N TRP A 74 -1.68 15.14 0.71
CA TRP A 74 -2.20 14.21 1.71
C TRP A 74 -3.50 14.70 2.33
N LEU A 75 -3.59 15.96 2.78
CA LEU A 75 -4.76 16.49 3.50
C LEU A 75 -5.83 17.10 2.59
N ALA A 76 -5.58 17.22 1.29
CA ALA A 76 -6.44 17.95 0.34
C ALA A 76 -6.65 19.44 0.68
N THR A 77 -5.66 20.10 1.31
CA THR A 77 -5.76 21.51 1.70
C THR A 77 -5.31 22.43 0.56
N GLY A 78 -6.20 22.80 -0.38
CA GLY A 78 -5.87 23.80 -1.41
C GLY A 78 -6.86 23.94 -2.59
N SER A 79 -7.41 25.17 -2.74
CA SER A 79 -8.10 25.75 -3.91
C SER A 79 -9.41 25.10 -4.44
N GLY A 80 -10.52 25.45 -3.78
CA GLY A 80 -11.71 26.04 -4.43
C GLY A 80 -12.64 25.17 -5.26
N ASN A 81 -12.23 24.01 -5.75
CA ASN A 81 -13.08 23.08 -6.51
C ASN A 81 -12.76 21.63 -6.09
N GLY A 82 -13.40 21.16 -5.01
CA GLY A 82 -13.36 19.78 -4.55
C GLY A 82 -12.20 19.46 -3.61
N HIS A 83 -12.54 19.09 -2.37
CA HIS A 83 -11.62 18.64 -1.33
C HIS A 83 -11.13 17.22 -1.64
N MET A 84 -10.16 17.07 -2.55
CA MET A 84 -9.64 15.73 -2.85
C MET A 84 -8.12 15.66 -2.83
N ARG A 85 -7.66 14.61 -2.15
CA ARG A 85 -6.27 14.19 -2.01
C ARG A 85 -5.71 13.88 -3.40
N GLY A 86 -4.38 13.88 -3.57
CA GLY A 86 -3.77 13.70 -4.88
C GLY A 86 -2.71 12.61 -4.92
N PRO A 87 -2.72 11.69 -5.90
CA PRO A 87 -1.59 10.82 -6.13
C PRO A 87 -0.38 11.63 -6.63
N PHE A 88 0.83 11.12 -6.36
CA PHE A 88 2.06 11.75 -6.82
C PHE A 88 3.14 10.72 -7.13
N LEU A 89 4.10 11.12 -7.95
CA LEU A 89 5.26 10.32 -8.35
C LEU A 89 6.52 10.82 -7.64
N LEU A 90 7.43 9.90 -7.33
CA LEU A 90 8.81 10.23 -7.01
C LEU A 90 9.71 9.65 -8.11
N PRO A 91 10.80 10.36 -8.47
CA PRO A 91 11.72 9.90 -9.50
C PRO A 91 12.46 8.63 -9.04
N ARG A 92 13.33 8.09 -9.89
CA ARG A 92 14.15 6.93 -9.55
C ARG A 92 15.06 7.21 -8.35
N LEU A 93 14.83 6.48 -7.26
CA LEU A 93 15.62 6.48 -6.04
C LEU A 93 16.50 5.23 -5.97
N ALA A 94 17.82 5.42 -5.95
CA ALA A 94 18.79 4.32 -6.02
C ALA A 94 18.68 3.31 -4.87
N PHE A 95 18.22 3.73 -3.69
CA PHE A 95 18.05 2.86 -2.52
C PHE A 95 16.71 2.09 -2.50
N VAL A 96 15.80 2.40 -3.44
CA VAL A 96 14.57 1.63 -3.68
C VAL A 96 14.83 0.52 -4.70
N GLU A 97 15.66 0.80 -5.71
CA GLU A 97 16.07 -0.18 -6.72
C GLU A 97 16.79 -1.36 -6.07
N GLY A 98 16.26 -2.57 -6.29
CA GLY A 98 16.82 -3.79 -5.71
C GLY A 98 16.72 -3.90 -4.19
N LEU A 99 15.95 -3.02 -3.51
CA LEU A 99 15.73 -3.11 -2.05
C LEU A 99 15.25 -4.51 -1.62
N LEU A 100 14.38 -5.10 -2.43
CA LEU A 100 13.94 -6.48 -2.30
C LEU A 100 13.71 -7.06 -3.70
N THR A 101 14.48 -8.08 -4.05
CA THR A 101 14.35 -8.80 -5.32
C THR A 101 13.48 -10.05 -5.16
N LEU A 102 13.07 -10.67 -6.28
CA LEU A 102 12.36 -11.95 -6.24
C LEU A 102 13.19 -13.05 -5.56
N GLN A 103 14.51 -13.01 -5.69
CA GLN A 103 15.41 -13.93 -4.99
C GLN A 103 15.34 -13.73 -3.47
N ASP A 104 15.36 -12.49 -2.99
CA ASP A 104 15.26 -12.20 -1.55
C ASP A 104 13.92 -12.64 -0.94
N VAL A 105 12.84 -12.57 -1.73
CA VAL A 105 11.52 -13.10 -1.35
C VAL A 105 11.60 -14.63 -1.23
N ALA A 106 12.13 -15.31 -2.24
CA ALA A 106 12.28 -16.77 -2.23
C ALA A 106 13.16 -17.25 -1.07
N ASP A 107 14.29 -16.58 -0.81
CA ASP A 107 15.21 -16.92 0.27
C ASP A 107 14.55 -16.72 1.64
N GLY A 108 13.76 -15.67 1.82
CA GLY A 108 12.98 -15.42 3.03
C GLY A 108 11.95 -16.51 3.29
N LEU A 109 11.14 -16.85 2.28
CA LEU A 109 10.13 -17.91 2.39
C LEU A 109 10.76 -19.30 2.63
N SER A 110 11.88 -19.60 1.97
CA SER A 110 12.62 -20.85 2.14
C SER A 110 13.22 -20.96 3.54
N THR A 111 13.81 -19.88 4.05
CA THR A 111 14.37 -19.84 5.41
C THR A 111 13.29 -20.09 6.47
N ALA A 112 12.11 -19.46 6.33
CA ALA A 112 10.99 -19.68 7.24
C ALA A 112 10.46 -21.12 7.17
N THR A 113 10.24 -21.61 5.95
CA THR A 113 9.78 -22.98 5.68
C THR A 113 10.70 -24.02 6.31
N GLN A 114 12.02 -23.90 6.11
CA GLN A 114 13.01 -24.82 6.68
C GLN A 114 13.06 -24.79 8.21
N ALA A 115 12.70 -23.65 8.81
CA ALA A 115 12.57 -23.51 10.26
C ALA A 115 11.22 -23.99 10.81
N GLY A 116 10.30 -24.41 9.95
CA GLY A 116 8.93 -24.80 10.33
C GLY A 116 8.05 -23.62 10.75
N GLU A 117 8.39 -22.40 10.32
CA GLU A 117 7.62 -21.19 10.57
C GLU A 117 6.91 -20.74 9.28
N GLY A 118 5.63 -20.40 9.39
CA GLY A 118 4.86 -19.87 8.26
C GLY A 118 4.95 -18.35 8.18
N ILE A 119 5.27 -17.82 7.02
CA ILE A 119 5.07 -16.41 6.67
C ILE A 119 3.73 -16.32 5.93
N PRO A 120 2.80 -15.43 6.33
CA PRO A 120 1.52 -15.27 5.64
C PRO A 120 1.73 -14.79 4.20
N ALA A 121 1.66 -15.72 3.27
CA ALA A 121 1.81 -15.48 1.84
C ALA A 121 0.66 -16.17 1.09
N ALA A 122 0.20 -15.53 0.03
CA ALA A 122 -0.83 -16.08 -0.84
C ALA A 122 -0.46 -15.94 -2.31
N LEU A 123 -1.12 -16.77 -3.10
CA LEU A 123 -1.22 -16.63 -4.54
C LEU A 123 -2.63 -16.14 -4.90
N GLY A 124 -2.68 -14.96 -5.51
CA GLY A 124 -3.86 -14.47 -6.20
C GLY A 124 -3.91 -15.07 -7.59
N LEU A 125 -4.64 -16.18 -7.73
CA LEU A 125 -4.95 -16.81 -9.00
C LEU A 125 -5.91 -15.92 -9.79
N LEU A 126 -5.63 -15.78 -11.07
CA LEU A 126 -6.49 -15.07 -12.02
C LEU A 126 -7.01 -16.09 -13.02
N ARG A 127 -8.33 -16.16 -13.17
CA ARG A 127 -8.94 -17.05 -14.14
C ARG A 127 -8.78 -16.46 -15.55
N PRO A 128 -8.28 -17.22 -16.54
CA PRO A 128 -8.09 -16.70 -17.89
C PRO A 128 -9.41 -16.27 -18.56
N ASP A 129 -10.50 -16.95 -18.22
CA ASP A 129 -11.86 -16.71 -18.71
C ASP A 129 -12.57 -15.55 -18.00
N GLU A 130 -12.23 -15.30 -16.73
CA GLU A 130 -12.82 -14.27 -15.87
C GLU A 130 -11.71 -13.53 -15.12
N PRO A 131 -10.94 -12.65 -15.79
CA PRO A 131 -9.74 -12.02 -15.21
C PRO A 131 -10.05 -11.04 -14.06
N GLU A 132 -11.33 -10.68 -13.89
CA GLU A 132 -11.84 -9.85 -12.79
C GLU A 132 -12.07 -10.68 -11.53
N GLU A 133 -12.25 -12.01 -11.65
CA GLU A 133 -12.41 -12.92 -10.51
C GLU A 133 -11.02 -13.35 -10.00
N LYS A 134 -10.59 -12.70 -8.91
CA LYS A 134 -9.38 -13.08 -8.18
C LYS A 134 -9.71 -14.12 -7.13
N ILE A 135 -8.85 -15.11 -7.09
CA ILE A 135 -8.97 -16.25 -6.23
C ILE A 135 -7.73 -16.33 -5.33
N ASN A 136 -7.87 -16.27 -4.01
CA ASN A 136 -6.72 -16.26 -3.08
C ASN A 136 -6.45 -17.65 -2.48
N SER A 137 -5.27 -18.21 -2.71
CA SER A 137 -4.85 -19.46 -2.09
C SER A 137 -3.64 -19.24 -1.20
N GLU A 138 -3.60 -19.86 -0.02
CA GLU A 138 -2.37 -19.92 0.79
C GLU A 138 -1.22 -20.47 -0.05
N LEU A 139 -0.05 -19.83 0.09
CA LEU A 139 1.12 -20.26 -0.65
C LEU A 139 1.64 -21.59 -0.07
N PRO A 140 1.86 -22.63 -0.90
CA PRO A 140 2.58 -23.82 -0.44
C PRO A 140 4.00 -23.47 0.02
N PRO A 141 4.66 -24.32 0.83
CA PRO A 141 6.00 -24.05 1.30
C PRO A 141 6.99 -23.90 0.14
N VAL A 142 7.54 -22.69 -0.03
CA VAL A 142 8.50 -22.36 -1.10
C VAL A 142 9.92 -22.57 -0.59
N LEU A 143 10.69 -23.40 -1.29
CA LEU A 143 12.06 -23.77 -0.95
C LEU A 143 13.11 -23.17 -1.88
N SER A 144 12.72 -22.65 -3.05
CA SER A 144 13.65 -22.07 -4.02
C SER A 144 13.04 -20.96 -4.88
N LEU A 145 13.90 -20.17 -5.54
CA LEU A 145 13.47 -19.18 -6.54
C LEU A 145 12.70 -19.83 -7.70
N ALA A 146 13.14 -21.01 -8.15
CA ALA A 146 12.49 -21.70 -9.28
C ALA A 146 11.04 -22.08 -8.95
N GLU A 147 10.80 -22.55 -7.74
CA GLU A 147 9.45 -22.84 -7.25
C GLU A 147 8.59 -21.56 -7.15
N LEU A 148 9.15 -20.45 -6.65
CA LEU A 148 8.44 -19.18 -6.62
C LEU A 148 8.09 -18.70 -8.04
N GLN A 149 9.03 -18.81 -8.98
CA GLN A 149 8.81 -18.48 -10.39
C GLN A 149 7.72 -19.37 -11.02
N GLU A 150 7.67 -20.65 -10.66
CA GLU A 150 6.62 -21.56 -11.12
C GLU A 150 5.23 -21.07 -10.66
N LEU A 151 5.10 -20.67 -9.39
CA LEU A 151 3.85 -20.11 -8.84
C LEU A 151 3.43 -18.82 -9.54
N LEU A 152 4.38 -17.97 -9.93
CA LEU A 152 4.10 -16.74 -10.67
C LEU A 152 3.50 -16.99 -12.07
N ASN A 153 3.56 -18.21 -12.61
CA ASN A 153 2.87 -18.58 -13.85
C ASN A 153 1.35 -18.69 -13.69
N PHE A 154 0.86 -18.77 -12.44
CA PHE A 154 -0.57 -18.91 -12.14
C PHE A 154 -1.23 -17.61 -11.68
N GLY A 155 -0.44 -16.61 -11.24
CA GLY A 155 -0.99 -15.35 -10.76
C GLY A 155 0.05 -14.42 -10.13
N THR A 156 -0.41 -13.63 -9.16
CA THR A 156 0.42 -12.72 -8.35
C THR A 156 0.62 -13.32 -6.97
N VAL A 157 1.88 -13.49 -6.55
CA VAL A 157 2.19 -13.83 -5.16
C VAL A 157 2.22 -12.54 -4.35
N PHE A 158 1.62 -12.56 -3.16
CA PHE A 158 1.67 -11.46 -2.23
C PHE A 158 1.94 -11.91 -0.80
N VAL A 159 2.60 -11.05 -0.02
CA VAL A 159 2.93 -11.28 1.38
C VAL A 159 2.43 -10.07 2.17
N ASN A 160 1.40 -10.28 2.98
CA ASN A 160 0.83 -9.23 3.83
C ASN A 160 1.70 -9.06 5.08
N GLY A 161 1.88 -7.80 5.52
CA GLY A 161 2.65 -7.50 6.73
C GLY A 161 4.10 -7.99 6.65
N ALA A 162 4.71 -7.98 5.45
CA ALA A 162 6.07 -8.44 5.22
C ALA A 162 7.11 -7.68 6.07
N SER A 163 6.82 -6.43 6.48
CA SER A 163 7.64 -5.70 7.45
C SER A 163 7.73 -6.40 8.82
N LYS A 164 6.83 -7.33 9.15
CA LYS A 164 6.90 -8.18 10.34
C LYS A 164 7.92 -9.33 10.23
N HIS A 165 8.48 -9.52 9.05
CA HIS A 165 9.35 -10.66 8.73
C HIS A 165 10.68 -10.21 8.11
N TRP A 166 10.69 -9.39 7.06
CA TRP A 166 11.93 -8.95 6.41
C TRP A 166 12.57 -7.78 7.17
N ARG A 167 13.86 -7.94 7.52
CA ARG A 167 14.60 -6.94 8.31
C ARG A 167 14.75 -5.60 7.60
N SER A 168 14.98 -5.62 6.29
CA SER A 168 15.08 -4.39 5.48
C SER A 168 13.75 -3.62 5.50
N LEU A 169 12.62 -4.32 5.38
CA LEU A 169 11.30 -3.71 5.38
C LEU A 169 10.92 -3.16 6.76
N ALA A 170 11.27 -3.87 7.84
CA ALA A 170 11.14 -3.36 9.20
C ALA A 170 11.92 -2.05 9.40
N ALA A 171 13.14 -1.95 8.87
CA ALA A 171 13.93 -0.72 8.93
C ALA A 171 13.25 0.45 8.17
N VAL A 172 12.67 0.18 6.99
CA VAL A 172 11.89 1.18 6.25
C VAL A 172 10.69 1.67 7.07
N CYS A 173 9.92 0.77 7.68
CA CYS A 173 8.78 1.16 8.52
C CYS A 173 9.19 2.02 9.72
N ARG A 174 10.36 1.78 10.31
CA ARG A 174 10.89 2.62 11.39
C ARG A 174 11.25 4.02 10.91
N ASP A 175 11.89 4.13 9.75
CA ASP A 175 12.20 5.44 9.15
C ASP A 175 10.92 6.24 8.86
N VAL A 176 9.83 5.57 8.45
CA VAL A 176 8.52 6.18 8.27
C VAL A 176 7.94 6.65 9.60
N GLY A 177 7.87 5.78 10.60
CA GLY A 177 7.33 6.12 11.92
C GLY A 177 8.07 7.29 12.56
N ALA A 178 9.41 7.30 12.46
CA ALA A 178 10.25 8.35 13.01
C ALA A 178 10.10 9.71 12.31
N ALA A 179 9.85 9.71 10.99
CA ALA A 179 9.77 10.96 10.22
C ALA A 179 8.33 11.49 10.06
N LEU A 180 7.36 10.60 9.82
CA LEU A 180 5.98 10.99 9.54
C LEU A 180 5.12 11.02 10.81
N GLY A 181 5.48 10.25 11.84
CA GLY A 181 4.66 10.09 13.05
C GLY A 181 3.40 9.26 12.82
N PHE A 182 3.42 8.35 11.84
CA PHE A 182 2.33 7.40 11.58
C PHE A 182 2.87 5.96 11.56
N PRO A 183 2.14 4.98 12.11
CA PRO A 183 2.44 3.58 11.90
C PRO A 183 2.44 3.26 10.40
N ALA A 184 3.33 2.35 10.01
CA ALA A 184 3.45 1.90 8.64
C ALA A 184 3.60 0.39 8.58
N ASN A 185 3.18 -0.20 7.48
CA ASN A 185 3.36 -1.61 7.15
C ASN A 185 3.83 -1.75 5.70
N VAL A 186 4.46 -2.88 5.36
CA VAL A 186 4.84 -3.16 3.98
C VAL A 186 4.26 -4.50 3.55
N ASN A 187 3.60 -4.52 2.40
CA ASN A 187 3.24 -5.73 1.68
C ASN A 187 4.20 -5.94 0.49
N ILE A 188 4.48 -7.19 0.15
CA ILE A 188 5.25 -7.56 -1.05
C ILE A 188 4.28 -8.08 -2.11
N TYR A 189 4.49 -7.69 -3.36
CA TYR A 189 3.79 -8.27 -4.50
C TYR A 189 4.78 -8.64 -5.60
N ALA A 190 4.72 -9.90 -6.03
CA ALA A 190 5.51 -10.45 -7.12
C ALA A 190 4.57 -10.94 -8.24
N THR A 191 4.83 -10.51 -9.46
CA THR A 191 4.01 -10.85 -10.63
C THR A 191 4.92 -11.19 -11.81
N ALA A 192 4.64 -12.28 -12.53
CA ALA A 192 5.33 -12.62 -13.78
C ALA A 192 5.24 -11.46 -14.81
N PRO A 193 6.20 -11.34 -15.74
CA PRO A 193 6.12 -10.37 -16.84
C PRO A 193 4.94 -10.65 -17.78
N GLY A 194 4.47 -9.62 -18.47
CA GLY A 194 3.45 -9.74 -19.52
C GLY A 194 2.04 -10.09 -19.07
N ARG A 195 1.68 -9.83 -17.82
CA ARG A 195 0.31 -10.02 -17.32
C ARG A 195 -0.52 -8.76 -17.52
N ASP A 196 -1.63 -8.87 -18.24
CA ASP A 196 -2.56 -7.76 -18.47
C ASP A 196 -3.30 -7.32 -17.20
N VAL A 197 -3.51 -8.25 -16.26
CA VAL A 197 -4.06 -7.98 -14.92
C VAL A 197 -3.13 -8.64 -13.90
N SER A 198 -2.64 -7.86 -12.93
CA SER A 198 -1.88 -8.41 -11.79
C SER A 198 -2.70 -8.48 -10.51
N THR A 199 -3.54 -7.47 -10.29
CA THR A 199 -4.62 -7.44 -9.30
C THR A 199 -5.80 -6.76 -9.97
N PRO A 200 -7.05 -7.25 -9.80
CA PRO A 200 -8.24 -6.56 -10.28
C PRO A 200 -8.31 -5.11 -9.77
N VAL A 201 -9.13 -4.28 -10.41
CA VAL A 201 -9.28 -2.89 -9.98
C VAL A 201 -9.91 -2.86 -8.60
N HIS A 202 -9.27 -2.14 -7.67
CA HIS A 202 -9.74 -2.03 -6.29
C HIS A 202 -9.32 -0.70 -5.67
N THR A 203 -9.90 -0.39 -4.52
CA THR A 203 -9.44 0.67 -3.63
C THR A 203 -8.83 0.08 -2.37
N ASP A 204 -7.89 0.81 -1.78
CA ASP A 204 -7.29 0.48 -0.48
C ASP A 204 -7.83 1.37 0.63
N HIS A 205 -7.83 0.80 1.83
CA HIS A 205 -8.25 1.37 3.11
C HIS A 205 -7.20 2.30 3.74
N HIS A 206 -6.01 2.34 3.15
CA HIS A 206 -4.91 3.17 3.61
C HIS A 206 -4.24 3.89 2.44
N ASP A 207 -3.37 4.82 2.82
CA ASP A 207 -2.52 5.54 1.89
C ASP A 207 -1.29 4.73 1.57
N VAL A 208 -1.02 4.52 0.28
CA VAL A 208 0.09 3.66 -0.13
C VAL A 208 1.16 4.45 -0.85
N LEU A 209 2.41 4.22 -0.46
CA LEU A 209 3.56 4.54 -1.28
C LEU A 209 4.08 3.24 -1.91
N VAL A 210 3.81 3.07 -3.19
CA VAL A 210 4.33 1.98 -4.01
C VAL A 210 5.81 2.22 -4.28
N LEU A 211 6.64 1.23 -3.97
CA LEU A 211 8.08 1.22 -4.24
C LEU A 211 8.37 0.11 -5.27
N GLN A 212 8.68 0.48 -6.52
CA GLN A 212 9.02 -0.51 -7.54
C GLN A 212 10.47 -0.95 -7.35
N THR A 213 10.71 -2.20 -6.94
CA THR A 213 12.06 -2.66 -6.58
C THR A 213 12.74 -3.46 -7.69
N GLN A 214 11.97 -4.20 -8.49
CA GLN A 214 12.47 -5.04 -9.59
C GLN A 214 11.43 -5.14 -10.72
N GLY A 215 11.88 -5.22 -11.98
CA GLY A 215 10.98 -5.28 -13.14
C GLY A 215 10.13 -4.01 -13.31
N CYS A 216 9.11 -4.04 -14.16
CA CYS A 216 8.18 -2.92 -14.34
C CYS A 216 6.73 -3.32 -14.17
N LYS A 217 5.93 -2.37 -13.69
CA LYS A 217 4.48 -2.49 -13.56
C LYS A 217 3.81 -1.22 -14.06
N ARG A 218 2.79 -1.37 -14.91
CA ARG A 218 1.90 -0.27 -15.29
C ARG A 218 0.93 -0.04 -14.14
N TRP A 219 0.77 1.21 -13.77
CA TRP A 219 -0.20 1.66 -12.79
C TRP A 219 -1.15 2.64 -13.47
N ARG A 220 -2.45 2.35 -13.36
CA ARG A 220 -3.52 3.28 -13.71
C ARG A 220 -4.25 3.63 -12.43
N VAL A 221 -4.31 4.90 -12.08
CA VAL A 221 -5.02 5.41 -10.89
C VAL A 221 -6.17 6.29 -11.37
N PHE A 222 -7.34 6.05 -10.81
CA PHE A 222 -8.59 6.74 -11.16
C PHE A 222 -9.02 7.64 -10.00
N ARG A 223 -9.93 8.57 -10.30
CA ARG A 223 -10.64 9.27 -9.22
C ARG A 223 -11.55 8.28 -8.49
N PRO A 224 -11.77 8.46 -7.18
CA PRO A 224 -12.86 7.79 -6.49
C PRO A 224 -14.18 8.05 -7.24
N PRO A 225 -14.98 7.02 -7.56
CA PRO A 225 -16.31 7.20 -8.09
C PRO A 225 -17.23 7.80 -7.01
N GLN A 226 -18.44 8.20 -7.41
CA GLN A 226 -19.47 8.58 -6.45
C GLN A 226 -19.72 7.43 -5.45
N ARG A 227 -19.93 7.77 -4.17
CA ARG A 227 -20.18 6.75 -3.14
C ARG A 227 -21.50 6.03 -3.40
N LEU A 228 -21.51 4.74 -3.11
CA LEU A 228 -22.70 3.91 -3.06
C LEU A 228 -23.11 3.76 -1.58
N ALA A 229 -24.40 3.72 -1.29
CA ALA A 229 -24.91 3.68 0.09
C ALA A 229 -24.32 2.49 0.88
N ASP A 230 -24.46 1.27 0.35
CA ASP A 230 -24.08 0.06 1.09
C ASP A 230 -22.62 -0.40 0.87
N VAL A 231 -21.75 0.44 0.31
CA VAL A 231 -20.37 0.01 -0.04
C VAL A 231 -19.33 1.04 0.40
N HIS A 232 -18.40 0.61 1.26
CA HIS A 232 -17.34 1.46 1.76
C HIS A 232 -16.36 1.88 0.62
N PRO A 233 -16.14 3.19 0.37
CA PRO A 233 -15.39 3.66 -0.81
C PRO A 233 -13.89 3.32 -0.78
N CYS A 234 -13.28 3.17 0.41
CA CYS A 234 -11.92 2.64 0.52
C CYS A 234 -11.84 1.09 0.58
N HIS A 235 -12.91 0.37 0.20
CA HIS A 235 -12.94 -1.10 0.13
C HIS A 235 -13.71 -1.61 -1.10
N ARG A 236 -13.57 -0.91 -2.23
CA ARG A 236 -14.19 -1.27 -3.51
C ARG A 236 -13.35 -2.30 -4.27
N GLY A 237 -14.00 -3.14 -5.08
CA GLY A 237 -13.35 -4.16 -5.91
C GLY A 237 -12.76 -5.34 -5.11
N LYS A 238 -13.34 -5.63 -3.94
CA LYS A 238 -12.91 -6.66 -3.00
C LYS A 238 -14.11 -7.50 -2.55
N GLY A 239 -13.87 -8.78 -2.25
CA GLY A 239 -14.92 -9.70 -1.81
C GLY A 239 -15.95 -9.93 -2.91
N GLN A 240 -17.23 -9.65 -2.62
CA GLN A 240 -18.32 -9.74 -3.60
C GLN A 240 -18.54 -8.43 -4.38
N ASP A 241 -17.86 -7.34 -4.01
CA ASP A 241 -17.92 -6.08 -4.74
C ASP A 241 -16.92 -6.10 -5.90
N THR A 242 -17.40 -5.76 -7.10
CA THR A 242 -16.59 -5.61 -8.30
C THR A 242 -16.66 -4.16 -8.76
N LEU A 243 -15.51 -3.58 -9.07
CA LEU A 243 -15.40 -2.23 -9.58
C LEU A 243 -15.44 -2.26 -11.10
N GLU A 244 -16.57 -1.89 -11.67
CA GLU A 244 -16.84 -2.07 -13.09
C GLU A 244 -16.17 -0.99 -13.93
N SER A 245 -15.81 -1.33 -15.18
CA SER A 245 -15.15 -0.37 -16.08
C SER A 245 -15.99 0.88 -16.37
N HIS A 246 -17.31 0.82 -16.22
CA HIS A 246 -18.21 1.96 -16.44
C HIS A 246 -18.28 2.93 -15.24
N GLU A 247 -17.86 2.48 -14.05
CA GLU A 247 -17.72 3.34 -12.86
C GLU A 247 -16.41 4.13 -12.88
N LEU A 248 -15.46 3.73 -13.74
CA LEU A 248 -14.13 4.30 -13.82
C LEU A 248 -14.04 5.31 -14.97
N ASP A 249 -13.66 6.54 -14.62
CA ASP A 249 -13.34 7.58 -15.59
C ASP A 249 -11.98 7.35 -16.28
N THR A 250 -11.49 8.37 -17.00
CA THR A 250 -10.09 8.36 -17.48
C THR A 250 -9.11 8.34 -16.30
N PRO A 251 -8.05 7.50 -16.33
CA PRO A 251 -7.03 7.52 -15.30
C PRO A 251 -6.41 8.92 -15.14
N ILE A 252 -6.25 9.36 -13.89
CA ILE A 252 -5.54 10.60 -13.55
C ILE A 252 -4.03 10.39 -13.45
N VAL A 253 -3.61 9.13 -13.30
CA VAL A 253 -2.23 8.66 -13.44
C VAL A 253 -2.24 7.43 -14.33
N ASP A 254 -1.41 7.40 -15.36
CA ASP A 254 -1.16 6.21 -16.19
C ASP A 254 0.34 6.11 -16.50
N VAL A 255 1.05 5.37 -15.67
CA VAL A 255 2.52 5.35 -15.64
C VAL A 255 3.04 3.92 -15.65
N VAL A 256 4.27 3.75 -16.15
CA VAL A 256 5.03 2.51 -16.00
C VAL A 256 6.12 2.75 -14.98
N LEU A 257 5.95 2.19 -13.78
CA LEU A 257 7.00 2.27 -12.76
C LEU A 257 8.13 1.32 -13.11
N ARG A 258 9.34 1.86 -13.10
CA ARG A 258 10.63 1.14 -13.24
C ARG A 258 11.31 1.01 -11.88
N PRO A 259 12.32 0.13 -11.74
CA PRO A 259 13.04 -0.03 -10.49
C PRO A 259 13.57 1.31 -9.96
N GLY A 260 13.25 1.61 -8.70
CA GLY A 260 13.60 2.85 -8.01
C GLY A 260 12.51 3.93 -8.04
N GLU A 261 11.55 3.88 -8.96
CA GLU A 261 10.46 4.85 -9.04
C GLU A 261 9.36 4.51 -8.03
N CYS A 262 8.68 5.56 -7.53
CA CYS A 262 7.62 5.40 -6.53
C CYS A 262 6.34 6.14 -6.95
N LEU A 263 5.19 5.61 -6.49
CA LEU A 263 3.87 6.18 -6.70
C LEU A 263 3.12 6.21 -5.38
N PHE A 264 2.65 7.38 -4.97
CA PHE A 264 1.70 7.52 -3.89
C PHE A 264 0.27 7.43 -4.42
N VAL A 265 -0.56 6.58 -3.81
CA VAL A 265 -1.99 6.46 -4.10
C VAL A 265 -2.75 6.69 -2.79
N PRO A 266 -3.62 7.73 -2.72
CA PRO A 266 -4.44 7.95 -1.54
C PRO A 266 -5.49 6.85 -1.35
N CYS A 267 -5.93 6.62 -0.10
CA CYS A 267 -7.08 5.79 0.24
C CYS A 267 -8.28 6.11 -0.65
N GLY A 268 -8.97 5.08 -1.13
CA GLY A 268 -10.20 5.27 -1.92
C GLY A 268 -9.98 5.53 -3.40
N PHE A 269 -8.74 5.68 -3.87
CA PHE A 269 -8.44 5.85 -5.29
C PHE A 269 -8.38 4.48 -5.98
N PRO A 270 -9.30 4.19 -6.93
CA PRO A 270 -9.25 2.93 -7.63
C PRO A 270 -7.96 2.85 -8.43
N HIS A 271 -7.35 1.68 -8.45
CA HIS A 271 -6.15 1.49 -9.23
C HIS A 271 -6.08 0.10 -9.86
N ALA A 272 -5.51 0.07 -11.06
CA ALA A 272 -5.35 -1.12 -11.88
C ALA A 272 -3.89 -1.33 -12.22
N THR A 273 -3.44 -2.59 -12.22
CA THR A 273 -2.02 -2.92 -12.44
C THR A 273 -1.83 -4.02 -13.47
N SER A 274 -0.83 -3.84 -14.34
CA SER A 274 -0.40 -4.82 -15.32
C SER A 274 1.12 -4.88 -15.42
N THR A 275 1.70 -5.99 -15.89
CA THR A 275 3.15 -6.13 -16.06
C THR A 275 3.54 -6.18 -17.52
N PHE A 276 4.72 -5.65 -17.83
CA PHE A 276 5.19 -5.55 -19.21
C PHE A 276 5.85 -6.85 -19.69
N LEU A 277 5.66 -7.17 -20.97
CA LEU A 277 6.43 -8.18 -21.69
C LEU A 277 7.58 -7.46 -22.42
N GLY A 278 8.74 -7.29 -21.78
CA GLY A 278 9.86 -6.54 -22.38
C GLY A 278 10.91 -6.10 -21.37
N SER A 279 12.08 -5.63 -21.86
CA SER A 279 13.07 -4.99 -20.99
C SER A 279 12.49 -3.69 -20.40
N CYS A 280 12.60 -3.52 -19.09
CA CYS A 280 12.44 -2.22 -18.45
C CYS A 280 13.51 -1.30 -19.03
N GLY A 281 13.17 -0.47 -20.02
CA GLY A 281 14.16 0.36 -20.69
C GLY A 281 14.92 1.18 -19.66
N THR A 282 16.24 0.98 -19.56
CA THR A 282 17.13 1.90 -18.87
C THR A 282 17.20 3.14 -19.73
N SER A 283 16.90 4.30 -19.18
CA SER A 283 17.11 5.58 -19.85
C SER A 283 18.60 5.88 -19.96
N GLU A 284 19.32 5.13 -20.79
CA GLU A 284 20.63 5.52 -21.31
C GLU A 284 20.57 5.55 -22.83
N ARG A 285 20.38 6.75 -23.38
CA ARG A 285 20.80 7.04 -24.75
C ARG A 285 22.33 7.04 -24.78
N SER A 286 22.99 5.87 -24.91
CA SER A 286 24.23 5.80 -25.69
C SER A 286 24.64 4.37 -26.10
N SER A 287 25.04 4.27 -27.35
CA SER A 287 25.88 3.24 -27.99
C SER A 287 25.28 1.86 -28.26
N SER A 288 24.99 1.67 -29.56
CA SER A 288 25.08 0.44 -30.35
C SER A 288 25.71 -0.78 -29.67
N SER A 289 24.87 -1.60 -29.03
CA SER A 289 25.12 -3.02 -28.83
C SER A 289 23.90 -3.78 -29.38
N PRO A 290 24.08 -4.98 -29.98
CA PRO A 290 22.98 -5.72 -30.58
C PRO A 290 21.96 -6.07 -29.50
N ALA A 291 20.67 -5.95 -29.84
CA ALA A 291 19.52 -6.18 -28.96
C ALA A 291 19.77 -7.37 -28.02
N GLN A 292 20.03 -7.07 -26.75
CA GLN A 292 19.89 -8.05 -25.69
C GLN A 292 18.42 -8.44 -25.62
N GLU A 293 18.16 -9.74 -25.61
CA GLU A 293 16.84 -10.33 -25.35
C GLU A 293 16.15 -9.57 -24.21
N PRO A 294 14.86 -9.22 -24.33
CA PRO A 294 14.15 -8.50 -23.27
C PRO A 294 14.29 -9.27 -21.96
N SER A 295 14.93 -8.65 -20.97
CA SER A 295 15.01 -9.16 -19.61
C SER A 295 13.59 -9.44 -19.10
N SER A 296 13.18 -10.70 -19.13
CA SER A 296 11.88 -11.25 -18.73
C SER A 296 11.74 -11.33 -17.20
N THR A 297 12.22 -10.31 -16.50
CA THR A 297 12.25 -10.27 -15.04
C THR A 297 10.86 -9.98 -14.50
N ALA A 298 10.44 -10.80 -13.54
CA ALA A 298 9.21 -10.56 -12.77
C ALA A 298 9.20 -9.15 -12.18
N SER A 299 8.02 -8.56 -12.08
CA SER A 299 7.82 -7.33 -11.35
C SER A 299 7.73 -7.64 -9.86
N VAL A 300 8.57 -6.99 -9.05
CA VAL A 300 8.44 -6.93 -7.59
C VAL A 300 8.23 -5.49 -7.19
N HIS A 301 7.17 -5.24 -6.44
CA HIS A 301 6.95 -3.97 -5.78
C HIS A 301 6.58 -4.17 -4.32
N LEU A 302 6.83 -3.14 -3.53
CA LEU A 302 6.43 -3.05 -2.15
C LEU A 302 5.32 -2.01 -2.04
N THR A 303 4.28 -2.32 -1.29
CA THR A 303 3.23 -1.36 -0.96
C THR A 303 3.45 -0.97 0.49
N LEU A 304 4.01 0.23 0.70
CA LEU A 304 4.19 0.81 2.02
C LEU A 304 2.88 1.52 2.39
N GLY A 305 2.08 0.90 3.25
CA GLY A 305 0.88 1.53 3.81
C GLY A 305 1.26 2.50 4.92
N ILE A 306 0.68 3.69 4.88
CA ILE A 306 0.72 4.67 5.97
C ILE A 306 -0.69 4.74 6.55
N SER A 307 -0.88 4.04 7.65
CA SER A 307 -2.21 3.68 8.15
C SER A 307 -2.76 4.73 9.12
N ALA A 308 -3.46 5.73 8.58
CA ALA A 308 -4.31 6.59 9.40
C ALA A 308 -5.62 5.86 9.77
N ALA A 309 -6.37 5.38 8.78
CA ALA A 309 -7.65 4.70 8.98
C ALA A 309 -7.52 3.39 9.78
N ASP A 310 -6.58 2.51 9.41
CA ASP A 310 -6.42 1.18 10.03
C ASP A 310 -6.01 1.28 11.52
N CYS A 311 -5.41 2.40 11.91
CA CYS A 311 -5.02 2.69 13.30
C CYS A 311 -6.05 3.55 14.04
N GLY A 312 -7.22 3.82 13.44
CA GLY A 312 -8.25 4.68 14.02
C GLY A 312 -7.85 6.15 14.16
N LEU A 313 -6.81 6.58 13.44
CA LEU A 313 -6.29 7.95 13.47
C LEU A 313 -6.97 8.83 12.42
N THR A 314 -8.30 8.82 12.41
CA THR A 314 -9.16 9.66 11.53
C THR A 314 -10.17 10.44 12.36
N TYR A 315 -10.65 11.55 11.82
CA TYR A 315 -11.68 12.35 12.50
C TYR A 315 -13.00 11.56 12.66
N GLY A 316 -13.35 10.68 11.73
CA GLY A 316 -14.51 9.80 11.80
C GLY A 316 -14.46 8.87 13.01
N THR A 317 -13.31 8.21 13.24
CA THR A 317 -13.13 7.34 14.41
C THR A 317 -13.29 8.11 15.72
N LEU A 318 -12.66 9.28 15.84
CA LEU A 318 -12.72 10.07 17.07
C LEU A 318 -14.10 10.68 17.31
N ARG A 319 -14.79 11.12 16.24
CA ARG A 319 -16.19 11.55 16.30
C ARG A 319 -17.08 10.43 16.84
N GLY A 320 -16.96 9.22 16.29
CA GLY A 320 -17.73 8.06 16.77
C GLY A 320 -17.50 7.78 18.26
N GLN A 321 -16.25 7.88 18.72
CA GLN A 321 -15.93 7.74 20.14
C GLN A 321 -16.53 8.86 21.00
N LEU A 322 -16.52 10.12 20.52
CA LEU A 322 -17.15 11.24 21.21
C LEU A 322 -18.66 11.06 21.34
N LEU A 323 -19.34 10.66 20.26
CA LEU A 323 -20.78 10.40 20.31
C LEU A 323 -21.12 9.27 21.29
N LEU A 324 -20.30 8.21 21.33
CA LEU A 324 -20.45 7.14 22.34
C LEU A 324 -20.29 7.65 23.78
N GLU A 325 -19.31 8.51 24.05
CA GLU A 325 -19.12 9.11 25.38
C GLU A 325 -20.31 10.00 25.79
N LEU A 326 -20.95 10.66 24.82
CA LEU A 326 -22.15 11.48 25.02
C LEU A 326 -23.46 10.67 25.03
N GLY A 327 -23.41 9.37 24.73
CA GLY A 327 -24.61 8.54 24.59
C GLY A 327 -25.49 8.91 23.39
N LEU A 328 -24.89 9.51 22.35
CA LEU A 328 -25.56 9.88 21.10
C LEU A 328 -25.38 8.80 20.03
N GLU A 329 -26.36 8.67 19.15
CA GLU A 329 -26.24 7.83 17.95
C GLU A 329 -25.44 8.57 16.87
N SER A 330 -24.54 7.85 16.18
CA SER A 330 -23.84 8.38 15.02
C SER A 330 -24.70 8.23 13.79
N LEU A 331 -24.75 9.27 12.96
CA LEU A 331 -25.13 9.12 11.55
C LEU A 331 -24.29 8.00 10.92
N GLY A 332 -24.94 7.13 10.15
CA GLY A 332 -24.24 6.13 9.35
C GLY A 332 -23.45 6.79 8.20
N ASP A 333 -22.44 6.10 7.68
CA ASP A 333 -21.65 6.58 6.55
C ASP A 333 -22.52 6.91 5.31
N GLU A 334 -23.68 6.27 5.18
CA GLU A 334 -24.62 6.46 4.07
C GLU A 334 -25.41 7.78 4.16
N GLU A 335 -25.57 8.31 5.37
CA GLU A 335 -26.30 9.54 5.65
C GLU A 335 -25.44 10.79 5.42
N LEU A 336 -24.12 10.61 5.37
CA LEU A 336 -23.17 11.68 5.10
C LEU A 336 -23.13 12.00 3.60
N ASP A 337 -23.03 13.28 3.25
CA ASP A 337 -22.61 13.64 1.90
C ASP A 337 -21.13 13.28 1.68
N ASP A 338 -20.71 13.27 0.40
CA ASP A 338 -19.36 12.83 0.04
C ASP A 338 -18.26 13.73 0.64
N ASP A 339 -18.51 15.04 0.74
CA ASP A 339 -17.54 15.99 1.30
C ASP A 339 -17.35 15.74 2.81
N ALA A 340 -18.44 15.53 3.56
CA ALA A 340 -18.42 15.19 4.98
C ALA A 340 -17.75 13.84 5.23
N PHE A 341 -18.07 12.82 4.42
CA PHE A 341 -17.44 11.50 4.51
C PHE A 341 -15.92 11.60 4.36
N TRP A 342 -15.44 12.24 3.28
CA TRP A 342 -14.00 12.36 3.03
C TRP A 342 -13.28 13.24 4.04
N ALA A 343 -13.95 14.26 4.59
CA ALA A 343 -13.41 15.06 5.69
C ALA A 343 -13.21 14.22 6.96
N LEU A 344 -14.17 13.34 7.29
CA LEU A 344 -14.05 12.44 8.43
C LEU A 344 -12.99 11.35 8.21
N TYR A 345 -12.82 10.87 6.97
CA TYR A 345 -11.79 9.89 6.62
C TYR A 345 -10.39 10.49 6.47
N SER A 346 -10.26 11.82 6.55
CA SER A 346 -8.95 12.48 6.54
C SER A 346 -8.11 12.06 7.74
N PRO A 347 -6.79 11.86 7.57
CA PRO A 347 -5.88 11.63 8.68
C PRO A 347 -5.97 12.75 9.73
N LEU A 348 -5.83 12.38 11.00
CA LEU A 348 -5.64 13.34 12.08
C LEU A 348 -4.35 14.14 11.86
N ARG A 349 -4.36 15.39 12.30
CA ARG A 349 -3.19 16.28 12.25
C ARG A 349 -2.20 15.96 13.37
N PHE A 350 -1.58 14.77 13.27
CA PHE A 350 -0.48 14.29 14.11
C PHE A 350 0.81 14.16 13.31
N GLY A 351 1.93 13.99 14.01
CA GLY A 351 3.24 13.79 13.40
C GLY A 351 3.59 14.92 12.43
N CYS A 352 3.93 14.57 11.19
CA CYS A 352 4.27 15.56 10.15
C CYS A 352 3.08 16.40 9.66
N LEU A 353 1.84 16.00 9.93
CA LEU A 353 0.62 16.72 9.57
C LEU A 353 0.18 17.72 10.65
N ALA A 354 0.81 17.70 11.82
CA ALA A 354 0.59 18.71 12.85
C ALA A 354 1.19 20.08 12.43
N PRO A 355 0.64 21.20 12.93
CA PRO A 355 1.28 22.51 12.86
C PRO A 355 2.69 22.48 13.45
N GLU A 356 3.56 23.33 12.91
CA GLU A 356 4.95 23.42 13.37
C GLU A 356 5.04 23.90 14.82
N ASP A 357 6.01 23.34 15.56
CA ASP A 357 6.35 23.68 16.95
C ASP A 357 5.18 23.59 17.96
N GLU A 358 4.20 22.74 17.66
CA GLU A 358 3.06 22.55 18.55
C GLU A 358 3.40 21.70 19.78
N SER A 359 2.98 22.15 20.97
CA SER A 359 3.07 21.36 22.20
C SER A 359 1.96 20.30 22.27
N GLU A 360 2.19 19.23 23.04
CA GLU A 360 1.18 18.19 23.31
C GLU A 360 -0.14 18.78 23.81
N GLU A 361 -0.09 19.73 24.75
CA GLU A 361 -1.29 20.38 25.29
C GLU A 361 -2.05 21.15 24.19
N ALA A 362 -1.34 21.87 23.31
CA ALA A 362 -1.94 22.59 22.20
C ALA A 362 -2.55 21.65 21.15
N ALA A 363 -1.91 20.51 20.88
CA ALA A 363 -2.41 19.48 19.98
C ALA A 363 -3.72 18.87 20.51
N ILE A 364 -3.78 18.54 21.80
CA ILE A 364 -4.99 18.02 22.46
C ILE A 364 -6.11 19.06 22.41
N GLN A 365 -5.82 20.32 22.77
CA GLN A 365 -6.81 21.40 22.72
C GLN A 365 -7.33 21.67 21.31
N ARG A 366 -6.46 21.63 20.29
CA ARG A 366 -6.92 21.73 18.89
C ARG A 366 -7.85 20.57 18.57
N LEU A 367 -7.42 19.34 18.84
CA LEU A 367 -8.17 18.15 18.47
C LEU A 367 -9.55 18.14 19.13
N ALA A 368 -9.65 18.52 20.41
CA ALA A 368 -10.92 18.70 21.10
C ALA A 368 -11.83 19.71 20.38
N ARG A 369 -11.30 20.90 20.05
CA ARG A 369 -12.06 21.91 19.29
C ARG A 369 -12.49 21.44 17.90
N ASP A 370 -11.64 20.70 17.20
CA ASP A 370 -11.98 20.14 15.90
C ASP A 370 -13.14 19.13 16.04
N LEU A 371 -13.13 18.29 17.07
CA LEU A 371 -14.20 17.31 17.34
C LEU A 371 -15.51 17.98 17.76
N GLU A 372 -15.46 18.99 18.63
CA GLU A 372 -16.63 19.80 18.99
C GLU A 372 -17.28 20.40 17.75
N ARG A 373 -16.46 21.03 16.89
CA ARG A 373 -16.95 21.59 15.63
C ARG A 373 -17.58 20.51 14.76
N LEU A 374 -16.94 19.34 14.61
CA LEU A 374 -17.47 18.27 13.77
C LEU A 374 -18.83 17.76 14.28
N VAL A 375 -18.99 17.53 15.59
CA VAL A 375 -20.28 17.10 16.14
C VAL A 375 -21.36 18.17 15.92
N LEU A 376 -21.02 19.45 16.11
CA LEU A 376 -21.95 20.55 15.88
C LEU A 376 -22.36 20.70 14.40
N GLU A 377 -21.40 20.54 13.48
CA GLU A 377 -21.60 20.75 12.04
C GLU A 377 -22.15 19.51 11.31
N VAL A 378 -21.95 18.31 11.85
CA VAL A 378 -22.37 17.05 11.21
C VAL A 378 -23.57 16.44 11.91
N ASP A 379 -23.53 16.27 13.23
CA ASP A 379 -24.55 15.53 13.98
C ASP A 379 -25.70 16.41 14.47
N LEU A 380 -25.38 17.62 14.91
CA LEU A 380 -26.34 18.56 15.47
C LEU A 380 -26.75 19.66 14.48
N ALA A 381 -26.36 19.50 13.21
CA ALA A 381 -26.68 20.44 12.15
C ALA A 381 -28.20 20.62 11.99
N GLY A 382 -28.67 21.85 12.13
CA GLY A 382 -30.10 22.17 12.00
C GLY A 382 -30.98 21.77 13.18
N GLN A 383 -30.41 21.27 14.27
CA GLN A 383 -31.11 21.10 15.55
C GLN A 383 -31.23 22.44 16.30
N GLU A 384 -32.07 22.50 17.34
CA GLU A 384 -32.13 23.68 18.20
C GLU A 384 -30.78 23.90 18.91
N PRO A 385 -30.38 25.16 19.18
CA PRO A 385 -29.16 25.44 19.91
C PRO A 385 -29.14 24.67 21.23
N ILE A 386 -28.08 23.88 21.45
CA ILE A 386 -27.84 23.22 22.73
C ILE A 386 -27.62 24.27 23.82
N ASP A 387 -28.02 23.95 25.05
CA ASP A 387 -27.86 24.85 26.20
C ASP A 387 -26.41 24.87 26.71
N GLU A 388 -26.12 25.80 27.63
CA GLU A 388 -24.77 25.99 28.17
C GLU A 388 -24.23 24.73 28.87
N GLU A 389 -25.11 23.94 29.51
CA GLU A 389 -24.75 22.70 30.20
C GLU A 389 -24.31 21.63 29.19
N ALA A 390 -25.07 21.43 28.11
CA ALA A 390 -24.72 20.51 27.04
C ALA A 390 -23.45 20.91 26.27
N VAL A 391 -23.17 22.22 26.13
CA VAL A 391 -21.90 22.70 25.54
C VAL A 391 -20.71 22.35 26.44
N GLU A 392 -20.86 22.50 27.77
CA GLU A 392 -19.82 22.15 28.73
C GLU A 392 -19.56 20.63 28.73
N GLU A 393 -20.62 19.80 28.71
CA GLU A 393 -20.51 18.34 28.58
C GLU A 393 -19.80 17.92 27.28
N LEU A 394 -20.16 18.53 26.14
CA LEU A 394 -19.51 18.29 24.86
C LEU A 394 -18.01 18.64 24.91
N HIS A 395 -17.66 19.79 25.52
CA HIS A 395 -16.28 20.22 25.66
C HIS A 395 -15.46 19.24 26.53
N GLU A 396 -15.99 18.83 27.68
CA GLU A 396 -15.33 17.86 28.56
C GLU A 396 -15.13 16.51 27.88
N ALA A 397 -16.16 16.00 27.20
CA ALA A 397 -16.08 14.74 26.46
C ALA A 397 -15.09 14.81 25.29
N ALA A 398 -15.10 15.90 24.51
CA ALA A 398 -14.17 16.10 23.41
C ALA A 398 -12.71 16.17 23.90
N PHE A 399 -12.46 16.88 25.01
CA PHE A 399 -11.14 16.94 25.63
C PHE A 399 -10.67 15.57 26.14
N LEU A 400 -11.57 14.80 26.74
CA LEU A 400 -11.30 13.43 27.20
C LEU A 400 -10.93 12.50 26.03
N VAL A 401 -11.70 12.51 24.95
CA VAL A 401 -11.46 11.70 23.75
C VAL A 401 -10.14 12.11 23.09
N ALA A 402 -9.90 13.41 22.89
CA ALA A 402 -8.66 13.92 22.32
C ALA A 402 -7.42 13.50 23.14
N THR A 403 -7.50 13.59 24.47
CA THR A 403 -6.42 13.17 25.38
C THR A 403 -6.14 11.67 25.27
N ARG A 404 -7.19 10.83 25.27
CA ARG A 404 -7.04 9.37 25.14
C ARG A 404 -6.41 8.99 23.80
N TRP A 405 -6.87 9.59 22.71
CA TRP A 405 -6.36 9.29 21.37
C TRP A 405 -4.94 9.78 21.14
N HIS A 406 -4.55 10.93 21.71
CA HIS A 406 -3.16 11.36 21.69
C HIS A 406 -2.24 10.32 22.37
N ARG A 407 -2.67 9.78 23.51
CA ARG A 407 -1.92 8.70 24.19
C ARG A 407 -1.90 7.41 23.38
N ILE A 408 -3.03 6.98 22.82
CA ILE A 408 -3.12 5.78 21.97
C ILE A 408 -2.19 5.92 20.77
N TRP A 409 -2.15 7.09 20.12
CA TRP A 409 -1.23 7.39 19.03
C TRP A 409 0.24 7.23 19.45
N ALA A 410 0.65 7.83 20.58
CA ALA A 410 2.01 7.71 21.08
C ALA A 410 2.38 6.24 21.43
N ASP A 411 1.49 5.53 22.13
CA ASP A 411 1.67 4.13 22.48
C ASP A 411 1.78 3.25 21.21
N MET A 412 0.96 3.52 20.18
CA MET A 412 1.02 2.82 18.90
C MET A 412 2.37 3.02 18.20
N LEU A 413 2.90 4.24 18.16
CA LEU A 413 4.21 4.51 17.57
C LEU A 413 5.33 3.77 18.32
N GLU A 414 5.30 3.76 19.65
CA GLU A 414 6.28 3.04 20.46
C GLU A 414 6.20 1.52 20.24
N ILE A 415 4.98 0.96 20.20
CA ILE A 415 4.75 -0.46 19.95
C ILE A 415 5.30 -0.87 18.60
N HIS A 416 5.04 -0.08 17.54
CA HIS A 416 5.55 -0.37 16.21
C HIS A 416 7.07 -0.20 16.11
N ASP A 417 7.64 0.88 16.66
CA ASP A 417 9.10 1.08 16.65
C ASP A 417 9.84 -0.08 17.34
N ARG A 418 9.38 -0.48 18.54
CA ARG A 418 9.95 -1.60 19.28
C ARG A 418 9.76 -2.93 18.54
N GLY A 419 8.56 -3.17 17.99
CA GLY A 419 8.26 -4.37 17.22
C GLY A 419 9.18 -4.53 15.99
N TYR A 420 9.37 -3.45 15.24
CA TYR A 420 10.31 -3.46 14.12
C TYR A 420 11.77 -3.59 14.55
N MET A 421 12.14 -3.04 15.71
CA MET A 421 13.48 -3.27 16.28
C MET A 421 13.73 -4.73 16.66
N GLU A 422 12.73 -5.40 17.24
CA GLU A 422 12.77 -6.83 17.53
C GLU A 422 13.00 -7.66 16.25
N ILE A 423 12.39 -7.27 15.13
CA ILE A 423 12.61 -7.90 13.82
C ILE A 423 14.02 -7.65 13.29
N ILE A 424 14.46 -6.39 13.28
CA ILE A 424 15.79 -6.01 12.79
C ILE A 424 16.89 -6.75 13.56
N THR A 425 16.71 -6.89 14.88
CA THR A 425 17.72 -7.47 15.78
C THR A 425 17.49 -8.96 16.09
N ALA A 426 16.48 -9.58 15.47
CA ALA A 426 16.11 -10.97 15.75
C ALA A 426 17.29 -11.92 15.55
N PRO A 427 17.60 -12.79 16.54
CA PRO A 427 18.76 -13.67 16.47
C PRO A 427 18.58 -14.86 15.51
N ARG A 428 17.33 -15.18 15.12
CA ARG A 428 17.00 -16.31 14.22
C ARG A 428 16.57 -15.79 12.84
N GLY A 429 16.79 -16.61 11.80
CA GLY A 429 16.37 -16.33 10.41
C GLY A 429 17.41 -15.64 9.51
N GLY A 430 18.66 -15.51 9.97
CA GLY A 430 19.77 -15.06 9.13
C GLY A 430 19.78 -13.53 8.92
N PRO A 431 20.27 -13.01 7.77
CA PRO A 431 20.27 -11.58 7.48
C PRO A 431 18.96 -11.07 6.87
N THR A 432 18.18 -11.92 6.19
CA THR A 432 17.02 -11.50 5.39
C THR A 432 15.73 -11.41 6.23
N VAL A 433 15.32 -12.52 6.88
CA VAL A 433 14.04 -12.62 7.61
C VAL A 433 14.22 -12.91 9.10
N ALA A 434 13.40 -12.32 9.95
CA ALA A 434 13.34 -12.63 11.37
C ALA A 434 12.42 -13.83 11.63
N LEU A 435 12.81 -14.68 12.58
CA LEU A 435 12.05 -15.86 12.98
C LEU A 435 11.87 -15.93 14.49
N GLY A 436 10.84 -16.63 14.94
CA GLY A 436 10.58 -16.94 16.34
C GLY A 436 9.99 -15.80 17.16
N LEU A 437 9.35 -14.82 16.50
CA LEU A 437 8.80 -13.64 17.17
C LEU A 437 7.31 -13.73 17.46
N VAL A 438 6.57 -14.66 16.84
CA VAL A 438 5.12 -14.79 17.02
C VAL A 438 4.77 -14.99 18.51
N GLY A 439 3.90 -14.12 19.03
CA GLY A 439 3.44 -14.14 20.42
C GLY A 439 4.40 -13.54 21.44
N THR A 440 5.53 -12.95 21.02
CA THR A 440 6.52 -12.37 21.95
C THR A 440 6.12 -11.00 22.50
N SER A 441 5.26 -10.25 21.79
CA SER A 441 4.78 -8.92 22.19
C SER A 441 3.38 -8.66 21.60
N SER A 442 2.76 -7.52 21.93
CA SER A 442 1.48 -7.09 21.33
C SER A 442 1.60 -6.86 19.83
N PHE A 443 2.75 -6.32 19.38
CA PHE A 443 3.06 -6.14 17.96
C PHE A 443 3.16 -7.48 17.21
N HIS A 444 3.81 -8.47 17.85
CA HIS A 444 3.90 -9.84 17.32
C HIS A 444 2.76 -10.74 17.76
N SER A 445 1.71 -10.18 18.35
CA SER A 445 0.56 -10.99 18.77
C SER A 445 0.05 -11.75 17.55
N ARG A 446 -0.42 -12.99 17.78
CA ARG A 446 -1.18 -13.65 16.73
C ARG A 446 -2.32 -12.71 16.40
N GLN A 447 -2.37 -12.26 15.15
CA GLN A 447 -3.53 -11.58 14.61
C GLN A 447 -4.71 -12.46 15.00
N ARG A 448 -5.55 -12.00 15.93
CA ARG A 448 -6.88 -12.60 16.06
C ARG A 448 -7.47 -12.37 14.68
N ARG A 449 -7.90 -13.42 13.97
CA ARG A 449 -8.73 -13.24 12.77
C ARG A 449 -9.79 -12.24 13.19
N CYS A 450 -9.73 -11.05 12.61
CA CYS A 450 -10.62 -9.99 13.02
C CYS A 450 -11.98 -10.44 12.51
N ARG A 451 -12.81 -10.95 13.42
CA ARG A 451 -14.26 -10.80 13.27
C ARG A 451 -14.44 -9.32 12.95
N SER A 452 -14.83 -9.02 11.73
CA SER A 452 -15.13 -7.67 11.31
C SER A 452 -16.13 -7.10 12.31
N ASP A 453 -15.72 -6.13 13.12
CA ASP A 453 -16.64 -5.28 13.88
C ASP A 453 -17.33 -4.36 12.86
N TRP A 454 -18.18 -4.98 12.02
CA TRP A 454 -19.24 -4.32 11.29
C TRP A 454 -20.46 -4.40 12.19
N LEU A 455 -21.12 -3.26 12.41
CA LEU A 455 -22.35 -3.11 13.18
C LEU A 455 -23.56 -3.74 12.44
N GLY A 456 -23.50 -5.05 12.19
CA GLY A 456 -24.59 -5.86 11.64
C GLY A 456 -24.81 -7.09 12.52
N SER A 457 -26.08 -7.44 12.74
CA SER A 457 -26.51 -8.53 13.64
C SER A 457 -25.80 -9.87 13.36
N GLU A 458 -25.37 -10.55 14.43
CA GLU A 458 -24.64 -11.83 14.45
C GLU A 458 -25.29 -13.01 13.69
N GLU A 459 -26.51 -12.88 13.17
CA GLU A 459 -27.31 -14.02 12.70
C GLU A 459 -27.16 -14.36 11.19
N ASP A 460 -26.58 -13.49 10.35
CA ASP A 460 -26.56 -13.69 8.89
C ASP A 460 -25.18 -13.69 8.20
N MET A 461 -24.07 -13.67 8.94
CA MET A 461 -22.73 -13.82 8.34
C MET A 461 -22.37 -15.31 8.15
N PRO A 462 -21.99 -15.77 6.95
CA PRO A 462 -21.43 -17.10 6.79
C PRO A 462 -20.16 -17.21 7.63
N ASP A 463 -20.08 -18.26 8.43
CA ASP A 463 -18.98 -18.57 9.34
C ASP A 463 -17.73 -18.88 8.50
N CYS A 464 -16.99 -17.84 8.09
CA CYS A 464 -15.80 -17.94 7.25
C CYS A 464 -14.75 -18.88 7.87
N ASP A 465 -14.68 -18.94 9.20
CA ASP A 465 -13.83 -19.87 9.94
C ASP A 465 -14.26 -21.35 9.78
N ALA A 466 -15.56 -21.64 9.66
CA ALA A 466 -16.05 -23.00 9.46
C ALA A 466 -15.87 -23.48 8.01
N GLU A 467 -16.02 -22.59 7.03
CA GLU A 467 -15.79 -22.93 5.62
C GLU A 467 -14.31 -23.11 5.29
N GLU A 468 -13.42 -22.29 5.87
CA GLU A 468 -11.96 -22.45 5.76
C GLU A 468 -11.46 -23.70 6.47
N ALA A 469 -11.97 -23.99 7.69
CA ALA A 469 -11.66 -25.23 8.38
C ALA A 469 -12.14 -26.45 7.61
N ALA A 470 -13.28 -26.36 6.90
CA ALA A 470 -13.78 -27.41 6.03
C ALA A 470 -12.98 -27.55 4.72
N ALA A 471 -12.46 -26.45 4.15
CA ALA A 471 -11.60 -26.43 2.98
C ALA A 471 -10.22 -27.04 3.26
N ALA A 472 -9.61 -26.64 4.38
CA ALA A 472 -8.34 -27.20 4.87
C ALA A 472 -8.46 -28.69 5.26
N ALA A 473 -9.68 -29.17 5.56
CA ALA A 473 -9.97 -30.56 5.82
C ALA A 473 -10.18 -31.42 4.56
N ASP A 474 -10.25 -30.83 3.35
CA ASP A 474 -10.31 -31.61 2.12
C ASP A 474 -8.96 -32.31 1.88
N PRO A 475 -8.92 -33.65 1.83
CA PRO A 475 -7.67 -34.40 1.71
C PRO A 475 -6.92 -34.15 0.40
N ASN A 476 -7.61 -33.72 -0.67
CA ASN A 476 -6.98 -33.37 -1.94
C ASN A 476 -6.32 -31.99 -1.85
N ILE A 477 -6.98 -31.01 -1.23
CA ILE A 477 -6.41 -29.68 -1.00
C ILE A 477 -5.22 -29.78 -0.04
N ALA A 478 -5.38 -30.53 1.06
CA ALA A 478 -4.33 -30.78 2.04
C ALA A 478 -3.15 -31.62 1.50
N LEU A 479 -3.33 -32.32 0.37
CA LEU A 479 -2.24 -32.99 -0.35
C LEU A 479 -1.58 -32.06 -1.37
N ALA A 480 -2.38 -31.24 -2.06
CA ALA A 480 -1.94 -30.24 -3.03
C ALA A 480 -1.04 -29.18 -2.37
N THR A 481 -1.40 -28.66 -1.20
CA THR A 481 -0.66 -27.57 -0.54
C THR A 481 0.62 -28.03 0.20
N ARG A 482 0.98 -29.31 0.16
CA ARG A 482 2.18 -29.84 0.85
C ARG A 482 3.50 -29.47 0.17
N SER A 483 3.46 -29.20 -1.12
CA SER A 483 4.63 -28.81 -1.91
C SER A 483 4.19 -27.96 -3.09
N VAL A 484 5.10 -27.14 -3.60
CA VAL A 484 4.85 -26.32 -4.79
C VAL A 484 4.50 -27.18 -6.00
N GLY A 485 5.21 -28.30 -6.21
CA GLY A 485 4.93 -29.23 -7.30
C GLY A 485 3.52 -29.82 -7.26
N ASN A 486 3.08 -30.35 -6.11
CA ASN A 486 1.73 -30.89 -5.95
C ASN A 486 0.66 -29.82 -6.17
N PHE A 487 0.92 -28.60 -5.68
CA PHE A 487 0.01 -27.48 -5.81
C PHE A 487 -0.13 -27.03 -7.27
N CYS A 488 0.98 -26.92 -8.00
CA CYS A 488 0.98 -26.56 -9.41
C CYS A 488 0.28 -27.64 -10.25
N ASP A 489 0.54 -28.92 -9.98
CA ASP A 489 -0.14 -30.03 -10.66
C ASP A 489 -1.64 -30.03 -10.38
N PHE A 490 -2.04 -29.74 -9.13
CA PHE A 490 -3.44 -29.59 -8.76
C PHE A 490 -4.11 -28.44 -9.52
N ILE A 491 -3.49 -27.26 -9.56
CA ILE A 491 -4.05 -26.12 -10.32
C ILE A 491 -4.17 -26.47 -11.81
N ARG A 492 -3.12 -27.06 -12.43
CA ARG A 492 -3.15 -27.46 -13.84
C ARG A 492 -4.27 -28.45 -14.15
N ALA A 493 -4.56 -29.36 -13.22
CA ALA A 493 -5.60 -30.38 -13.40
C ALA A 493 -7.03 -29.84 -13.20
N HIS A 494 -7.21 -28.76 -12.43
CA HIS A 494 -8.53 -28.27 -12.02
C HIS A 494 -8.92 -26.91 -12.61
N LEU A 495 -7.97 -26.11 -13.10
CA LEU A 495 -8.26 -24.93 -13.91
C LEU A 495 -8.25 -25.31 -15.40
N PRO A 496 -9.37 -25.27 -16.13
CA PRO A 496 -9.54 -25.95 -17.42
C PRO A 496 -8.58 -25.57 -18.57
N GLU A 497 -7.72 -24.55 -18.44
CA GLU A 497 -6.85 -24.07 -19.54
C GLU A 497 -5.47 -23.53 -19.09
N ALA A 498 -4.95 -23.95 -17.93
CA ALA A 498 -3.72 -23.40 -17.33
C ALA A 498 -2.46 -23.46 -18.22
N GLU A 499 -2.30 -24.47 -19.08
CA GLU A 499 -1.10 -24.61 -19.93
C GLU A 499 -1.15 -23.83 -21.24
N HIS A 500 -2.33 -23.58 -21.81
CA HIS A 500 -2.46 -23.03 -23.17
C HIS A 500 -2.78 -21.53 -23.22
N ALA A 501 -3.42 -20.98 -22.18
CA ALA A 501 -3.78 -19.56 -22.10
C ALA A 501 -2.63 -18.69 -21.57
N TRP A 502 -1.84 -19.18 -20.61
CA TRP A 502 -0.83 -18.38 -19.91
C TRP A 502 0.58 -18.41 -20.54
N THR A 503 0.78 -19.24 -21.58
CA THR A 503 2.07 -19.38 -22.28
C THR A 503 2.12 -18.69 -23.66
N ARG A 504 1.03 -18.06 -24.11
CA ARG A 504 1.01 -17.36 -25.41
C ARG A 504 1.61 -15.95 -25.31
N PRO A 505 2.61 -15.61 -26.15
CA PRO A 505 2.89 -14.21 -26.47
C PRO A 505 1.68 -13.65 -27.21
N VAL A 506 1.19 -12.48 -26.77
CA VAL A 506 0.02 -11.80 -27.34
C VAL A 506 0.15 -11.67 -28.86
N THR A 507 -0.62 -12.48 -29.59
CA THR A 507 -1.05 -12.20 -30.96
C THR A 507 -2.52 -12.59 -31.09
N ALA A 508 -3.30 -11.67 -31.64
CA ALA A 508 -4.76 -11.65 -31.60
C ALA A 508 -5.43 -12.83 -32.32
N GLY A 509 -6.57 -13.30 -31.77
CA GLY A 509 -7.59 -14.03 -32.54
C GLY A 509 -8.37 -15.13 -31.80
N THR A 510 -9.62 -14.79 -31.44
CA THR A 510 -10.85 -15.61 -31.37
C THR A 510 -10.98 -16.83 -30.41
N ALA A 511 -11.86 -16.61 -29.41
CA ALA A 511 -12.90 -17.44 -28.75
C ALA A 511 -13.02 -18.97 -28.97
N SER A 512 -13.27 -19.72 -27.88
CA SER A 512 -14.52 -20.47 -27.59
C SER A 512 -14.41 -21.31 -26.30
N ALA A 513 -15.52 -21.36 -25.55
CA ALA A 513 -15.75 -21.93 -24.21
C ALA A 513 -15.57 -23.45 -24.04
N VAL A 514 -15.26 -23.89 -22.80
CA VAL A 514 -15.85 -25.07 -22.11
C VAL A 514 -15.82 -24.85 -20.58
N ALA A 515 -16.95 -25.10 -19.92
CA ALA A 515 -17.12 -25.11 -18.46
C ALA A 515 -16.59 -26.41 -17.80
N ALA A 516 -16.02 -26.31 -16.59
CA ALA A 516 -15.95 -27.44 -15.66
C ALA A 516 -16.01 -26.96 -14.20
N ASP A 517 -16.98 -27.52 -13.48
CA ASP A 517 -17.29 -27.37 -12.07
C ASP A 517 -16.18 -28.03 -11.22
N ALA A 518 -15.34 -27.23 -10.57
CA ALA A 518 -14.40 -27.67 -9.54
C ALA A 518 -14.39 -26.61 -8.43
N LYS A 519 -15.07 -26.90 -7.32
CA LYS A 519 -15.08 -26.07 -6.12
C LYS A 519 -13.68 -26.02 -5.50
N LEU A 520 -12.89 -25.05 -5.91
CA LEU A 520 -11.74 -24.60 -5.15
C LEU A 520 -12.26 -23.78 -3.97
N ARG A 521 -11.87 -24.14 -2.74
CA ARG A 521 -12.14 -23.33 -1.56
C ARG A 521 -10.86 -22.62 -1.12
N PHE A 522 -10.96 -21.31 -1.02
CA PHE A 522 -9.89 -20.34 -0.83
C PHE A 522 -9.81 -19.88 0.62
N VAL A 523 -8.62 -19.44 1.01
CA VAL A 523 -8.36 -18.90 2.36
C VAL A 523 -8.46 -17.38 2.28
N ALA A 524 -9.25 -16.77 3.16
CA ALA A 524 -9.22 -15.35 3.43
C ALA A 524 -7.90 -15.03 4.13
N ILE A 525 -7.00 -14.38 3.41
CA ILE A 525 -5.85 -13.74 4.04
C ILE A 525 -6.25 -12.29 4.27
N ASP A 526 -6.72 -12.02 5.50
CA ASP A 526 -6.94 -10.66 6.04
C ASP A 526 -5.66 -9.82 5.99
#